data_AF-A0A529MG13-F1
#
_entry.id   AF-A0A529MG13-F1
#
_cell.length_a   1.000
_cell.length_b   1.000
_cell.length_c   1.000
_cell.angle_alpha   90.00
_cell.angle_beta   90.00
_cell.angle_gamma   90.00
#
_symmetry.space_group_name_H-M   'P 1'
#
loop_
_entity.id
_entity.type
_entity.pdbx_description
1 polymer ?
#
loop_
_entity_poly.entity_id
_entity_poly.type
_entity_poly.pdbx_seq_one_letter_code
_entity_poly.pdbx_strand_id
1 'polypeptide(L)'
;MALHKVLTAGGPLAQHVHQSAKLNDDDLVALATAVTNTESDRVVRALLKCKMSVQAMVELLWVISRMASRYEERHLVRCISEGRQPANILTNLYGLVPFPAPPFEQVAALIPITTADQLRKAGQLLRNCLSKPGEELAAAVASVLSGQRYFYVWEGENPALLAFARCGSAGWILAEHSGPMNTRVPDAVIEQVEDVLAGSPSVFIGNAGSGMLRWICTR
;
A
#
# COMPACT_ATOMS: atom_id res chain seq x y z
N MET A 1 -6.61 -10.17 -33.64
CA MET A 1 -7.07 -11.25 -32.73
C MET A 1 -7.68 -10.75 -31.42
N ALA A 2 -7.18 -9.67 -30.81
CA ALA A 2 -7.64 -9.18 -29.50
C ALA A 2 -9.15 -8.86 -29.44
N LEU A 3 -9.69 -8.11 -30.42
CA LEU A 3 -11.12 -7.80 -30.50
C LEU A 3 -12.00 -9.07 -30.48
N HIS A 4 -11.67 -10.05 -31.32
CA HIS A 4 -12.38 -11.33 -31.37
C HIS A 4 -12.34 -12.04 -30.02
N LYS A 5 -11.19 -12.05 -29.34
CA LYS A 5 -11.02 -12.68 -28.01
C LYS A 5 -11.93 -12.02 -26.96
N VAL A 6 -12.01 -10.69 -26.94
CA VAL A 6 -12.88 -9.97 -25.99
C VAL A 6 -14.35 -10.23 -26.29
N LEU A 7 -14.76 -10.11 -27.55
CA LEU A 7 -16.18 -10.26 -27.93
C LEU A 7 -16.70 -11.70 -27.75
N THR A 8 -15.87 -12.70 -28.06
CA THR A 8 -16.28 -14.12 -27.93
C THR A 8 -16.46 -14.57 -26.49
N ALA A 9 -15.74 -13.97 -25.55
CA ALA A 9 -15.90 -14.29 -24.14
C ALA A 9 -17.16 -13.68 -23.50
N GLY A 10 -17.76 -12.67 -24.12
CA GLY A 10 -18.98 -12.03 -23.64
C GLY A 10 -18.79 -11.23 -22.34
N GLY A 11 -19.90 -11.04 -21.62
CA GLY A 11 -19.91 -10.32 -20.34
C GLY A 11 -19.74 -8.79 -20.43
N PRO A 12 -19.51 -8.11 -19.29
CA PRO A 12 -19.50 -6.65 -19.22
C PRO A 12 -18.36 -6.00 -20.01
N LEU A 13 -17.19 -6.64 -20.10
CA LEU A 13 -16.07 -6.13 -20.89
C LEU A 13 -16.41 -6.19 -22.39
N ALA A 14 -16.99 -7.29 -22.87
CA ALA A 14 -17.45 -7.39 -24.26
C ALA A 14 -18.57 -6.37 -24.57
N GLN A 15 -19.52 -6.18 -23.64
CA GLN A 15 -20.56 -5.16 -23.77
C GLN A 15 -19.98 -3.75 -23.84
N HIS A 16 -18.98 -3.45 -23.00
CA HIS A 16 -18.28 -2.17 -23.03
C HIS A 16 -17.58 -1.94 -24.37
N VAL A 17 -16.85 -2.94 -24.88
CA VAL A 17 -16.21 -2.87 -26.21
C VAL A 17 -17.25 -2.65 -27.30
N HIS A 18 -18.38 -3.36 -27.26
CA HIS A 18 -19.45 -3.21 -28.26
C HIS A 18 -20.06 -1.81 -28.28
N GLN A 19 -20.14 -1.15 -27.13
CA GLN A 19 -20.74 0.18 -26.97
C GLN A 19 -19.73 1.34 -27.11
N SER A 20 -18.42 1.04 -27.13
CA SER A 20 -17.39 2.07 -27.13
C SER A 20 -17.02 2.48 -28.55
N ALA A 21 -17.18 3.78 -28.85
CA ALA A 21 -16.80 4.36 -30.14
C ALA A 21 -15.31 4.77 -30.22
N LYS A 22 -14.51 4.57 -29.17
CA LYS A 22 -13.16 5.17 -29.02
C LYS A 22 -12.12 4.24 -28.36
N LEU A 23 -12.09 2.95 -28.67
CA LEU A 23 -11.01 2.06 -28.23
C LEU A 23 -9.95 1.96 -29.31
N ASN A 24 -8.69 2.18 -28.95
CA ASN A 24 -7.56 1.89 -29.83
C ASN A 24 -7.14 0.41 -29.71
N ASP A 25 -6.19 -0.03 -30.54
CA ASP A 25 -5.73 -1.42 -30.54
C ASP A 25 -5.04 -1.82 -29.22
N ASP A 26 -4.31 -0.90 -28.58
CA ASP A 26 -3.63 -1.15 -27.30
C ASP A 26 -4.64 -1.42 -26.17
N ASP A 27 -5.72 -0.64 -26.12
CA ASP A 27 -6.83 -0.83 -25.19
C ASP A 27 -7.50 -2.20 -25.40
N LEU A 28 -7.69 -2.61 -26.67
CA LEU A 28 -8.24 -3.91 -26.99
C LEU A 28 -7.32 -5.05 -26.57
N VAL A 29 -6.00 -4.90 -26.75
CA VAL A 29 -5.00 -5.88 -26.28
C VAL A 29 -5.01 -5.97 -24.77
N ALA A 30 -5.03 -4.84 -24.06
CA ALA A 30 -5.11 -4.82 -22.60
C ALA A 30 -6.39 -5.51 -22.08
N LEU A 31 -7.56 -5.16 -22.62
CA LEU A 31 -8.82 -5.81 -22.26
C LEU A 31 -8.79 -7.32 -22.53
N ALA A 32 -8.18 -7.74 -23.64
CA ALA A 32 -8.03 -9.15 -24.01
C ALA A 32 -7.22 -9.98 -22.99
N THR A 33 -6.42 -9.34 -22.14
CA THR A 33 -5.72 -10.00 -21.02
C THR A 33 -6.62 -10.21 -19.80
N ALA A 34 -7.60 -9.34 -19.59
CA ALA A 34 -8.51 -9.40 -18.44
C ALA A 34 -9.73 -10.31 -18.66
N VAL A 35 -9.94 -10.79 -19.89
CA VAL A 35 -11.11 -11.61 -20.27
C VAL A 35 -11.22 -12.92 -19.46
N THR A 36 -10.09 -13.45 -18.99
CA THR A 36 -10.07 -14.66 -18.15
C THR A 36 -10.41 -14.38 -16.69
N ASN A 37 -10.53 -13.12 -16.28
CA ASN A 37 -10.90 -12.79 -14.92
C ASN A 37 -12.39 -13.10 -14.70
N THR A 38 -12.67 -13.92 -13.70
CA THR A 38 -14.05 -14.35 -13.34
C THR A 38 -14.77 -13.32 -12.46
N GLU A 39 -14.40 -12.04 -12.56
CA GLU A 39 -14.96 -11.01 -11.71
C GLU A 39 -16.44 -10.77 -12.03
N SER A 40 -17.19 -10.43 -10.99
CA SER A 40 -18.62 -10.19 -11.16
C SER A 40 -18.91 -8.96 -12.00
N ASP A 41 -20.08 -8.96 -12.65
CA ASP A 41 -20.54 -7.82 -13.43
C ASP A 41 -20.60 -6.51 -12.63
N ARG A 42 -20.80 -6.58 -11.31
CA ARG A 42 -20.88 -5.38 -10.48
C ARG A 42 -19.51 -4.73 -10.28
N VAL A 43 -18.47 -5.53 -10.08
CA VAL A 43 -17.08 -5.06 -9.97
C VAL A 43 -16.65 -4.38 -11.27
N VAL A 44 -16.83 -5.07 -12.41
CA VAL A 44 -16.44 -4.54 -13.72
C VAL A 44 -17.18 -3.24 -14.03
N ARG A 45 -18.51 -3.20 -13.79
CA ARG A 45 -19.30 -1.97 -13.97
C ARG A 45 -18.89 -0.85 -13.03
N ALA A 46 -18.46 -1.14 -11.80
CA ALA A 46 -17.97 -0.11 -10.88
C ALA A 46 -16.67 0.52 -11.38
N LEU A 47 -15.73 -0.29 -11.88
CA LEU A 47 -14.48 0.21 -12.46
C LEU A 47 -14.70 1.02 -13.74
N LEU A 48 -15.57 0.57 -14.64
CA LEU A 48 -15.91 1.30 -15.86
C LEU A 48 -16.47 2.71 -15.57
N LYS A 49 -17.10 2.92 -14.41
CA LYS A 49 -17.60 4.25 -13.98
C LYS A 49 -16.51 5.19 -13.47
N CYS A 50 -15.29 4.71 -13.25
CA CYS A 50 -14.21 5.46 -12.59
C CYS A 50 -13.39 6.36 -13.52
N LYS A 51 -13.72 6.50 -14.82
CA LYS A 51 -13.02 7.38 -15.79
C LYS A 51 -11.48 7.25 -15.73
N MET A 52 -10.96 6.03 -15.70
CA MET A 52 -9.53 5.72 -15.71
C MET A 52 -9.07 5.14 -17.05
N SER A 53 -7.77 4.99 -17.26
CA SER A 53 -7.24 4.28 -18.43
C SER A 53 -7.61 2.80 -18.39
N VAL A 54 -7.71 2.18 -19.57
CA VAL A 54 -8.00 0.75 -19.71
C VAL A 54 -6.92 -0.09 -19.03
N GLN A 55 -5.65 0.29 -19.17
CA GLN A 55 -4.53 -0.37 -18.50
C GLN A 55 -4.69 -0.38 -16.97
N ALA A 56 -4.98 0.77 -16.36
CA ALA A 56 -5.18 0.86 -14.91
C ALA A 56 -6.39 0.02 -14.46
N MET A 57 -7.45 -0.02 -15.26
CA MET A 57 -8.61 -0.87 -14.98
C MET A 57 -8.26 -2.36 -14.99
N VAL A 58 -7.48 -2.81 -15.98
CA VAL A 58 -7.03 -4.21 -16.10
C VAL A 58 -6.16 -4.60 -14.92
N GLU A 59 -5.24 -3.74 -14.51
CA GLU A 59 -4.41 -3.96 -13.31
C GLU A 59 -5.25 -4.06 -12.04
N LEU A 60 -6.24 -3.17 -11.87
CA LEU A 60 -7.17 -3.25 -10.74
C LEU A 60 -8.02 -4.52 -10.78
N LEU A 61 -8.49 -4.95 -11.96
CA LEU A 61 -9.22 -6.22 -12.10
C LEU A 61 -8.36 -7.41 -11.67
N TRP A 62 -7.07 -7.39 -11.99
CA TRP A 62 -6.13 -8.42 -11.54
C TRP A 62 -5.93 -8.40 -10.01
N VAL A 63 -5.83 -7.21 -9.39
CA VAL A 63 -5.75 -7.10 -7.93
C VAL A 63 -7.03 -7.61 -7.29
N ILE A 64 -8.19 -7.20 -7.79
CA ILE A 64 -9.50 -7.56 -7.24
C ILE A 64 -9.74 -9.07 -7.35
N SER A 65 -9.34 -9.72 -8.45
CA SER A 65 -9.53 -11.17 -8.59
C SER A 65 -8.76 -12.00 -7.57
N ARG A 66 -7.60 -11.51 -7.13
CA ARG A 66 -6.84 -12.13 -6.03
C ARG A 66 -7.52 -11.95 -4.67
N MET A 67 -8.36 -10.93 -4.53
CA MET A 67 -9.08 -10.62 -3.29
C MET A 67 -10.50 -11.19 -3.26
N ALA A 68 -11.11 -11.48 -4.41
CA ALA A 68 -12.49 -11.93 -4.56
C ALA A 68 -12.82 -13.22 -3.78
N SER A 69 -11.83 -14.10 -3.57
CA SER A 69 -12.01 -15.32 -2.76
C SER A 69 -12.11 -15.06 -1.25
N ARG A 70 -11.69 -13.88 -0.78
CA ARG A 70 -11.56 -13.55 0.65
C ARG A 70 -12.56 -12.50 1.13
N TYR A 71 -13.14 -11.73 0.21
CA TYR A 71 -14.01 -10.61 0.54
C TYR A 71 -15.29 -10.68 -0.27
N GLU A 72 -16.41 -10.37 0.39
CA GLU A 72 -17.70 -10.25 -0.29
C GLU A 72 -17.68 -9.14 -1.34
N GLU A 73 -18.36 -9.40 -2.46
CA GLU A 73 -18.48 -8.47 -3.60
C GLU A 73 -18.84 -7.03 -3.17
N ARG A 74 -19.77 -6.88 -2.21
CA ARG A 74 -20.22 -5.56 -1.75
C ARG A 74 -19.08 -4.71 -1.18
N HIS A 75 -18.09 -5.32 -0.53
CA HIS A 75 -16.93 -4.61 -0.01
C HIS A 75 -16.01 -4.15 -1.14
N LEU A 76 -15.76 -5.01 -2.13
CA LEU A 76 -14.93 -4.70 -3.29
C LEU A 76 -15.56 -3.55 -4.11
N VAL A 77 -16.86 -3.62 -4.39
CA VAL A 77 -17.60 -2.56 -5.08
C VAL A 77 -17.57 -1.24 -4.32
N ARG A 78 -17.66 -1.29 -2.98
CA ARG A 78 -17.55 -0.10 -2.13
C ARG A 78 -16.15 0.52 -2.22
N CYS A 79 -15.08 -0.26 -2.11
CA CYS A 79 -13.71 0.23 -2.25
C CYS A 79 -13.48 0.96 -3.59
N ILE A 80 -14.03 0.41 -4.68
CA ILE A 80 -13.98 1.00 -6.02
C ILE A 80 -14.77 2.32 -6.06
N SER A 81 -16.02 2.28 -5.58
CA SER A 81 -16.96 3.40 -5.67
C SER A 81 -16.54 4.59 -4.81
N GLU A 82 -15.94 4.35 -3.64
CA GLU A 82 -15.41 5.39 -2.76
C GLU A 82 -14.05 5.91 -3.25
N GLY A 83 -13.21 5.05 -3.82
CA GLY A 83 -11.85 5.41 -4.25
C GLY A 83 -11.84 6.28 -5.52
N ARG A 84 -12.62 5.90 -6.54
CA ARG A 84 -12.79 6.55 -7.86
C ARG A 84 -11.53 6.72 -8.72
N GLN A 85 -10.35 6.83 -8.12
CA GLN A 85 -9.04 6.93 -8.76
C GLN A 85 -8.21 5.69 -8.44
N PRO A 86 -7.34 5.20 -9.34
CA PRO A 86 -6.65 3.93 -9.15
C PRO A 86 -5.91 3.80 -7.81
N ALA A 87 -5.11 4.79 -7.43
CA ALA A 87 -4.36 4.76 -6.18
C ALA A 87 -5.25 4.74 -4.92
N ASN A 88 -6.38 5.45 -4.96
CA ASN A 88 -7.35 5.46 -3.86
C ASN A 88 -8.09 4.13 -3.77
N ILE A 89 -8.43 3.53 -4.91
CA ILE A 89 -9.04 2.20 -4.97
C ILE A 89 -8.08 1.17 -4.40
N LEU A 90 -6.79 1.19 -4.78
CA LEU A 90 -5.76 0.33 -4.20
C LEU A 90 -5.63 0.53 -2.69
N THR A 91 -5.58 1.77 -2.22
CA THR A 91 -5.55 2.08 -0.78
C THR A 91 -6.73 1.45 -0.05
N ASN A 92 -7.95 1.60 -0.59
CA ASN A 92 -9.16 1.04 0.00
C ASN A 92 -9.18 -0.48 -0.04
N LEU A 93 -8.72 -1.09 -1.14
CA LEU A 93 -8.65 -2.54 -1.28
C LEU A 93 -7.62 -3.12 -0.29
N TYR A 94 -6.40 -2.61 -0.29
CA TYR A 94 -5.36 -3.06 0.63
C TYR A 94 -5.72 -2.79 2.09
N GLY A 95 -6.48 -1.74 2.38
CA GLY A 95 -7.02 -1.46 3.71
C GLY A 95 -8.00 -2.52 4.24
N LEU A 96 -8.50 -3.43 3.40
CA LEU A 96 -9.29 -4.59 3.84
C LEU A 96 -8.42 -5.70 4.44
N VAL A 97 -7.12 -5.71 4.14
CA VAL A 97 -6.18 -6.75 4.58
C VAL A 97 -5.61 -6.35 5.94
N PRO A 98 -5.74 -7.18 6.98
CA PRO A 98 -5.07 -6.94 8.26
C PRO A 98 -3.56 -6.81 8.03
N PHE A 99 -2.92 -5.85 8.70
CA PHE A 99 -1.46 -5.79 8.68
C PHE A 99 -0.89 -7.02 9.38
N PRO A 100 0.30 -7.50 8.94
CA PRO A 100 1.03 -8.50 9.71
C PRO A 100 1.37 -7.96 11.10
N ALA A 101 1.73 -8.86 12.00
CA ALA A 101 2.23 -8.49 13.33
C ALA A 101 3.44 -7.54 13.19
N PRO A 102 3.56 -6.54 14.08
CA PRO A 102 4.70 -5.64 14.07
C PRO A 102 6.00 -6.40 14.33
N PRO A 103 7.13 -5.93 13.80
CA PRO A 103 8.42 -6.60 13.99
C PRO A 103 8.88 -6.64 15.45
N PHE A 104 8.42 -5.69 16.25
CA PHE A 104 8.59 -5.63 17.69
C PHE A 104 7.39 -4.92 18.32
N GLU A 105 7.10 -5.26 19.57
CA GLU A 105 6.02 -4.62 20.34
C GLU A 105 6.28 -3.13 20.57
N GLN A 106 5.29 -2.42 21.08
CA GLN A 106 5.47 -1.03 21.52
C GLN A 106 6.59 -0.93 22.56
N VAL A 107 7.51 0.02 22.36
CA VAL A 107 8.59 0.32 23.31
C VAL A 107 8.60 1.82 23.59
N ALA A 108 8.43 2.19 24.86
CA ALA A 108 8.31 3.59 25.29
C ALA A 108 7.30 4.38 24.43
N ALA A 109 7.72 5.50 23.84
CA ALA A 109 6.90 6.35 22.97
C ALA A 109 6.79 5.85 21.52
N LEU A 110 7.40 4.71 21.18
CA LEU A 110 7.40 4.16 19.83
C LEU A 110 6.26 3.15 19.65
N ILE A 111 5.19 3.57 18.99
CA ILE A 111 3.92 2.84 18.88
C ILE A 111 3.77 2.25 17.47
N PRO A 112 3.53 0.93 17.34
CA PRO A 112 3.34 0.29 16.04
C PRO A 112 2.04 0.73 15.37
N ILE A 113 2.10 0.97 14.06
CA ILE A 113 0.92 1.20 13.22
C ILE A 113 0.41 -0.15 12.72
N THR A 114 -0.70 -0.61 13.30
CA THR A 114 -1.25 -1.96 13.08
C THR A 114 -2.36 -2.03 12.03
N THR A 115 -2.78 -0.89 11.48
CA THR A 115 -3.81 -0.83 10.43
C THR A 115 -3.54 0.28 9.42
N ALA A 116 -4.07 0.12 8.20
CA ALA A 116 -4.01 1.16 7.18
C ALA A 116 -4.71 2.47 7.61
N ASP A 117 -5.78 2.39 8.42
CA ASP A 117 -6.45 3.58 8.95
C ASP A 117 -5.60 4.32 9.98
N GLN A 118 -4.89 3.60 10.87
CA GLN A 118 -3.90 4.20 11.76
C GLN A 118 -2.77 4.88 10.97
N LEU A 119 -2.29 4.26 9.88
CA LEU A 119 -1.26 4.86 9.02
C LEU A 119 -1.72 6.17 8.42
N ARG A 120 -2.95 6.20 7.88
CA ARG A 120 -3.56 7.42 7.36
C ARG A 120 -3.74 8.49 8.44
N LYS A 121 -4.20 8.10 9.64
CA LYS A 121 -4.37 9.02 10.77
C LYS A 121 -3.05 9.62 11.23
N ALA A 122 -1.99 8.81 11.30
CA ALA A 122 -0.63 9.30 11.57
C ALA A 122 -0.19 10.31 10.50
N GLY A 123 -0.44 10.01 9.23
CA GLY A 123 -0.16 10.94 8.14
C GLY A 123 -0.94 12.26 8.24
N GLN A 124 -2.19 12.22 8.68
CA GLN A 124 -3.03 13.40 8.91
C GLN A 124 -2.56 14.23 10.10
N LEU A 125 -2.22 13.57 11.21
CA LEU A 125 -1.66 14.21 12.41
C LEU A 125 -0.38 14.96 12.07
N LEU A 126 0.53 14.30 11.35
CA LEU A 126 1.80 14.88 10.92
C LEU A 126 1.67 15.78 9.69
N ARG A 127 0.50 15.83 9.03
CA ARG A 127 0.29 16.55 7.77
C ARG A 127 1.35 16.22 6.71
N ASN A 128 1.72 14.94 6.61
CA ASN A 128 2.78 14.46 5.73
C ASN A 128 2.19 13.90 4.41
N CYS A 129 3.02 13.27 3.57
CA CYS A 129 2.59 12.72 2.27
C CYS A 129 1.50 11.63 2.38
N LEU A 130 1.34 10.99 3.55
CA LEU A 130 0.33 9.95 3.81
C LEU A 130 -1.01 10.49 4.30
N SER A 131 -1.14 11.82 4.46
CA SER A 131 -2.35 12.48 4.99
C SER A 131 -3.61 12.26 4.16
N LYS A 132 -3.46 11.93 2.87
CA LYS A 132 -4.57 11.73 1.92
C LYS A 132 -4.42 10.39 1.20
N PRO A 133 -5.55 9.76 0.82
CA PRO A 133 -5.53 8.67 -0.15
C PRO A 133 -4.80 9.09 -1.43
N GLY A 134 -3.96 8.21 -1.96
CA GLY A 134 -3.13 8.48 -3.13
C GLY A 134 -2.02 7.44 -3.27
N GLU A 135 -1.10 7.69 -4.19
CA GLU A 135 -0.01 6.76 -4.54
C GLU A 135 0.90 6.47 -3.34
N GLU A 136 1.27 7.50 -2.59
CA GLU A 136 2.13 7.38 -1.40
C GLU A 136 1.52 6.47 -0.32
N LEU A 137 0.23 6.67 0.00
CA LEU A 137 -0.46 5.85 0.97
C LEU A 137 -0.68 4.42 0.45
N ALA A 138 -1.01 4.24 -0.84
CA ALA A 138 -1.14 2.91 -1.44
C ALA A 138 0.18 2.14 -1.39
N ALA A 139 1.30 2.80 -1.72
CA ALA A 139 2.64 2.23 -1.67
C ALA A 139 3.07 1.89 -0.24
N ALA A 140 2.81 2.79 0.72
CA ALA A 140 3.11 2.54 2.13
C ALA A 140 2.34 1.33 2.67
N VAL A 141 1.02 1.26 2.42
CA VAL A 141 0.20 0.11 2.81
C VAL A 141 0.69 -1.19 2.14
N ALA A 142 0.97 -1.16 0.83
CA ALA A 142 1.49 -2.33 0.11
C ALA A 142 2.85 -2.80 0.64
N SER A 143 3.72 -1.86 1.05
CA SER A 143 5.03 -2.19 1.64
C SER A 143 4.91 -2.90 2.99
N VAL A 144 3.85 -2.60 3.77
CA VAL A 144 3.53 -3.33 5.01
C VAL A 144 3.01 -4.72 4.72
N LEU A 145 2.03 -4.84 3.80
CA LEU A 145 1.43 -6.13 3.46
C LEU A 145 2.41 -7.11 2.80
N SER A 146 3.42 -6.59 2.11
CA SER A 146 4.51 -7.38 1.52
C SER A 146 5.65 -7.70 2.51
N GLY A 147 5.57 -7.19 3.75
CA GLY A 147 6.59 -7.38 4.78
C GLY A 147 7.90 -6.66 4.49
N GLN A 148 7.90 -5.70 3.56
CA GLN A 148 9.09 -4.93 3.17
C GLN A 148 9.36 -3.77 4.13
N ARG A 149 8.29 -3.14 4.63
CA ARG A 149 8.38 -2.05 5.60
C ARG A 149 7.40 -2.25 6.75
N TYR A 150 7.67 -1.64 7.89
CA TYR A 150 6.69 -1.48 8.98
C TYR A 150 6.80 -0.07 9.54
N PHE A 151 5.67 0.53 9.92
CA PHE A 151 5.63 1.92 10.38
C PHE A 151 5.32 2.00 11.87
N TYR A 152 5.96 2.98 12.52
CA TYR A 152 5.74 3.32 13.92
C TYR A 152 5.58 4.83 14.06
N VAL A 153 4.76 5.26 15.01
CA VAL A 153 4.70 6.66 15.44
C VAL A 153 5.55 6.82 16.70
N TRP A 154 6.39 7.84 16.72
CA TRP A 154 7.01 8.34 17.93
C TRP A 154 6.11 9.42 18.56
N GLU A 155 5.56 9.17 19.74
CA GLU A 155 4.70 10.09 20.50
C GLU A 155 5.46 10.87 21.58
N GLY A 156 6.66 11.37 21.26
CA GLY A 156 7.41 12.29 22.12
C GLY A 156 7.05 13.77 21.89
N GLU A 157 7.81 14.66 22.53
CA GLU A 157 7.68 16.12 22.35
C GLU A 157 7.78 16.55 20.87
N ASN A 158 8.57 15.81 20.09
CA ASN A 158 8.74 15.99 18.66
C ASN A 158 8.20 14.74 17.93
N PRO A 159 6.90 14.69 17.57
CA PRO A 159 6.30 13.50 17.00
C PRO A 159 6.84 13.22 15.60
N ALA A 160 7.04 11.93 15.30
CA ALA A 160 7.61 11.51 14.02
C ALA A 160 6.99 10.19 13.55
N LEU A 161 6.97 10.00 12.23
CA LEU A 161 6.70 8.71 11.60
C LEU A 161 8.03 8.05 11.25
N LEU A 162 8.24 6.84 11.75
CA LEU A 162 9.42 6.03 11.47
C LEU A 162 9.03 4.84 10.60
N ALA A 163 9.78 4.59 9.54
CA ALA A 163 9.62 3.43 8.68
C ALA A 163 10.85 2.51 8.83
N PHE A 164 10.58 1.28 9.25
CA PHE A 164 11.58 0.23 9.36
C PHE A 164 11.52 -0.64 8.11
N ALA A 165 12.64 -0.79 7.40
CA ALA A 165 12.73 -1.68 6.26
C ALA A 165 13.27 -3.05 6.67
N ARG A 166 12.75 -4.11 6.06
CA ARG A 166 13.24 -5.47 6.27
C ARG A 166 14.62 -5.61 5.63
N CYS A 167 15.60 -6.06 6.40
CA CYS A 167 16.92 -6.43 5.88
C CYS A 167 17.09 -7.96 5.91
N GLY A 168 16.51 -8.61 4.89
CA GLY A 168 16.55 -10.07 4.74
C GLY A 168 16.13 -10.82 6.01
N SER A 169 16.91 -11.84 6.37
CA SER A 169 16.76 -12.58 7.63
C SER A 169 17.49 -11.95 8.81
N ALA A 170 18.28 -10.89 8.59
CA ALA A 170 19.07 -10.26 9.65
C ALA A 170 18.16 -9.48 10.62
N GLY A 171 17.08 -8.87 10.12
CA GLY A 171 16.16 -8.11 10.96
C GLY A 171 15.58 -6.91 10.24
N TRP A 172 15.48 -5.80 10.97
CA TRP A 172 14.87 -4.55 10.54
C TRP A 172 15.84 -3.38 10.71
N ILE A 173 15.80 -2.43 9.80
CA ILE A 173 16.61 -1.22 9.87
C ILE A 173 15.71 0.01 9.88
N LEU A 174 16.04 1.03 10.68
CA LEU A 174 15.39 2.33 10.53
C LEU A 174 15.80 2.93 9.18
N ALA A 175 14.88 2.98 8.23
CA ALA A 175 15.15 3.35 6.84
C ALA A 175 14.75 4.80 6.55
N GLU A 176 13.59 5.22 7.05
CA GLU A 176 13.07 6.56 6.85
C GLU A 176 12.49 7.09 8.17
N HIS A 177 12.61 8.39 8.37
CA HIS A 177 12.00 9.08 9.50
C HIS A 177 11.54 10.47 9.05
N SER A 178 10.30 10.83 9.36
CA SER A 178 9.69 12.07 8.91
C SER A 178 8.91 12.73 10.03
N GLY A 179 9.25 13.99 10.31
CA GLY A 179 8.49 14.84 11.22
C GLY A 179 7.25 15.42 10.55
N PRO A 180 6.58 16.38 11.22
CA PRO A 180 5.44 17.08 10.66
C PRO A 180 5.78 17.73 9.31
N MET A 181 4.86 17.68 8.36
CA MET A 181 5.01 18.24 7.00
C MET A 181 6.21 17.68 6.23
N ASN A 182 6.60 16.42 6.48
CA ASN A 182 7.79 15.77 5.93
C ASN A 182 9.11 16.49 6.29
N THR A 183 9.12 17.24 7.40
CA THR A 183 10.35 17.89 7.88
C THR A 183 11.32 16.86 8.45
N ARG A 184 12.61 17.23 8.49
CA ARG A 184 13.64 16.41 9.12
C ARG A 184 13.34 16.25 10.61
N VAL A 185 13.45 15.02 11.11
CA VAL A 185 13.35 14.70 12.54
C VAL A 185 14.62 15.19 13.25
N PRO A 186 14.53 15.87 14.41
CA PRO A 186 15.70 16.31 15.17
C PRO A 186 16.60 15.14 15.58
N ASP A 187 17.91 15.32 15.54
CA ASP A 187 18.88 14.24 15.85
C ASP A 187 18.69 13.70 17.27
N ALA A 188 18.36 14.56 18.24
CA ALA A 188 18.05 14.16 19.62
C ALA A 188 16.86 13.18 19.72
N VAL A 189 15.90 13.23 18.80
CA VAL A 189 14.79 12.25 18.74
C VAL A 189 15.29 10.92 18.19
N ILE A 190 16.17 10.96 17.19
CA ILE A 190 16.78 9.74 16.63
C ILE A 190 17.65 9.05 17.68
N GLU A 191 18.43 9.81 18.47
CA GLU A 191 19.19 9.29 19.61
C GLU A 191 18.26 8.64 20.66
N GLN A 192 17.14 9.26 21.00
CA GLN A 192 16.15 8.65 21.90
C GLN A 192 15.56 7.35 21.35
N VAL A 193 15.28 7.31 20.04
CA VAL A 193 14.79 6.08 19.38
C VAL A 193 15.86 5.00 19.39
N GLU A 194 17.14 5.35 19.14
CA GLU A 194 18.29 4.45 19.24
C GLU A 194 18.40 3.86 20.65
N ASP A 195 18.33 4.69 21.68
CA ASP A 195 18.41 4.27 23.08
C ASP A 195 17.27 3.32 23.47
N VAL A 196 16.04 3.66 23.07
CA VAL A 196 14.85 2.83 23.34
C VAL A 196 14.93 1.47 22.66
N LEU A 197 15.55 1.39 21.47
CA LEU A 197 15.63 0.18 20.68
C LEU A 197 16.96 -0.58 20.84
N ALA A 198 17.90 -0.09 21.65
CA ALA A 198 19.19 -0.74 21.89
C ALA A 198 19.07 -2.20 22.39
N GLY A 199 17.97 -2.51 23.11
CA GLY A 199 17.66 -3.85 23.61
C GLY A 199 16.78 -4.70 22.68
N SER A 200 16.30 -4.15 21.56
CA SER A 200 15.36 -4.84 20.68
C SER A 200 16.09 -5.83 19.78
N PRO A 201 15.79 -7.14 19.87
CA PRO A 201 16.46 -8.13 19.05
C PRO A 201 16.11 -7.91 17.57
N SER A 202 17.12 -8.01 16.70
CA SER A 202 16.95 -7.93 15.23
C SER A 202 16.45 -6.57 14.73
N VAL A 203 16.71 -5.48 15.47
CA VAL A 203 16.53 -4.11 15.00
C VAL A 203 17.89 -3.42 14.99
N PHE A 204 18.27 -2.86 13.85
CA PHE A 204 19.54 -2.16 13.67
C PHE A 204 19.29 -0.70 13.37
N ILE A 205 19.87 0.17 14.20
CA ILE A 205 19.77 1.61 14.01
C ILE A 205 21.17 2.19 13.96
N GLY A 206 21.36 3.05 12.98
CA GLY A 206 22.54 3.86 12.83
C GLY A 206 22.47 4.62 11.50
N ASN A 207 23.02 5.82 11.49
CA ASN A 207 23.06 6.68 10.31
C ASN A 207 23.59 5.91 9.08
N ALA A 208 22.88 6.02 7.95
CA ALA A 208 23.30 5.51 6.65
C ALA A 208 23.74 4.02 6.63
N GLY A 209 23.07 3.15 7.39
CA GLY A 209 23.36 1.70 7.41
C GLY A 209 24.46 1.28 8.39
N SER A 210 25.02 2.22 9.16
CA SER A 210 26.02 1.91 10.20
C SER A 210 25.47 1.03 11.34
N GLY A 211 24.15 1.01 11.57
CA GLY A 211 23.55 0.11 12.56
C GLY A 211 23.80 -1.36 12.28
N MET A 212 23.74 -1.76 11.00
CA MET A 212 24.08 -3.13 10.60
C MET A 212 25.57 -3.40 10.75
N LEU A 213 26.43 -2.45 10.39
CA LEU A 213 27.88 -2.59 10.58
C LEU A 213 28.25 -2.73 12.06
N ARG A 214 27.62 -1.95 12.95
CA ARG A 214 27.81 -2.08 14.41
C ARG A 214 27.47 -3.48 14.89
N TRP A 215 26.34 -4.05 14.44
CA TRP A 215 25.96 -5.41 14.82
C TRP A 215 26.90 -6.49 14.28
N ILE A 216 27.39 -6.34 13.04
CA ILE A 216 28.38 -7.26 12.47
C ILE A 216 29.68 -7.21 13.30
N CYS A 217 30.10 -6.02 13.73
CA CYS A 217 31.35 -5.81 14.47
C CYS A 217 31.27 -6.17 15.97
N THR A 218 30.08 -6.37 16.54
CA THR A 218 29.90 -6.74 17.97
C THR A 218 29.68 -8.25 18.19
N ARG A 219 29.76 -9.06 17.13
CA ARG A 219 29.80 -10.52 17.18
C ARG A 219 31.22 -11.04 16.99
#